data_AF-A0AAD7NLX0-F1
#
_entry.id   AF-A0AAD7NLX0-F1
#
_cell.length_a   1.000
_cell.length_b   1.000
_cell.length_c   1.000
_cell.angle_alpha   90.00
_cell.angle_beta   90.00
_cell.angle_gamma   90.00
#
_symmetry.space_group_name_H-M   'P 1'
#
loop_
_entity.id
_entity.type
_entity.pdbx_description
1 polymer ?
#
loop_
_entity_poly.entity_id
_entity_poly.type
_entity_poly.pdbx_seq_one_letter_code
_entity_poly.pdbx_strand_id
1 'polypeptide(L)'
;MKFTSTLISVAIAVGVSAAPTKRGVDPSLVPAFGVTPGIPDPAGSASCVGINNILIPCTCPPSVASFTASLSTNVAAGHDVNNPGVLAPFPTDSSAASQIVRLQTSVTTLQNLFGAGVGCPASSTTFLAQIAALQSGAAPPPPAPAPAPAPAPAPAPAPAAGSIDASLIPAFGVTAGIKDPAGSASCVGINNILIPCTCPPSVAAFTQSLEANVANGHDVNNPSIAAPFPTDSSINSQVIRMQTAISTLQNLNGAGVGCPASSTTFSAQLAALIAQQ
;
A
#
# COMPACT_ATOMS: atom_id res chain seq x y z
N MET A 1 12.67 13.08 -81.38
CA MET A 1 13.33 12.44 -80.22
C MET A 1 12.46 12.74 -79.00
N LYS A 2 11.81 11.71 -78.42
CA LYS A 2 10.96 11.84 -77.22
C LYS A 2 11.68 11.09 -76.09
N PHE A 3 12.15 11.82 -75.08
CA PHE A 3 12.79 11.24 -73.90
C PHE A 3 11.75 11.08 -72.79
N THR A 4 11.45 9.83 -72.44
CA THR A 4 10.56 9.46 -71.35
C THR A 4 11.41 9.31 -70.07
N SER A 5 11.26 10.24 -69.12
CA SER A 5 11.90 10.16 -67.80
C SER A 5 11.01 9.37 -66.85
N THR A 6 11.52 8.27 -66.29
CA THR A 6 10.87 7.47 -65.24
C THR A 6 11.46 7.85 -63.88
N LEU A 7 10.64 8.38 -62.98
CA LEU A 7 10.99 8.64 -61.58
C LEU A 7 10.78 7.37 -60.77
N ILE A 8 11.85 6.85 -60.16
CA ILE A 8 11.82 5.74 -59.21
C ILE A 8 11.71 6.34 -57.81
N SER A 9 10.55 6.21 -57.18
CA SER A 9 10.32 6.55 -55.77
C SER A 9 10.77 5.39 -54.88
N VAL A 10 11.86 5.57 -54.15
CA VAL A 10 12.29 4.63 -53.10
C VAL A 10 11.60 5.02 -51.79
N ALA A 11 10.63 4.22 -51.36
CA ALA A 11 10.02 4.33 -50.04
C ALA A 11 10.89 3.58 -49.02
N ILE A 12 11.59 4.31 -48.16
CA ILE A 12 12.34 3.74 -47.03
C ILE A 12 11.36 3.59 -45.87
N ALA A 13 10.86 2.36 -45.66
CA ALA A 13 10.09 2.00 -44.47
C ALA A 13 11.06 1.71 -43.32
N VAL A 14 11.25 2.68 -42.41
CA VAL A 14 11.96 2.44 -41.15
C VAL A 14 10.98 1.79 -40.17
N GLY A 15 10.94 0.45 -40.18
CA GLY A 15 10.23 -0.31 -39.16
C GLY A 15 10.98 -0.20 -37.84
N VAL A 16 10.53 0.66 -36.92
CA VAL A 16 10.97 0.60 -35.53
C VAL A 16 10.25 -0.59 -34.89
N SER A 17 10.90 -1.75 -34.94
CA SER A 17 10.53 -2.90 -34.12
C SER A 17 10.87 -2.57 -32.67
N ALA A 18 9.96 -1.87 -32.01
CA ALA A 18 9.92 -1.81 -30.55
C ALA A 18 9.47 -3.19 -30.06
N ALA A 19 10.41 -4.14 -29.99
CA ALA A 19 10.21 -5.33 -29.20
C ALA A 19 9.92 -4.86 -27.76
N PRO A 20 8.75 -5.20 -27.17
CA PRO A 20 8.47 -4.84 -25.80
C PRO A 20 9.49 -5.59 -24.94
N THR A 21 10.54 -4.91 -24.51
CA THR A 21 11.36 -5.38 -23.42
C THR A 21 10.40 -5.46 -22.24
N LYS A 22 10.12 -6.68 -21.77
CA LYS A 22 9.45 -6.85 -20.48
C LYS A 22 10.27 -6.00 -19.50
N ARG A 23 9.68 -4.92 -19.00
CA ARG A 23 10.28 -4.10 -17.94
C ARG A 23 10.21 -4.94 -16.67
N GLY A 24 11.08 -5.94 -16.61
CA GLY A 24 11.21 -6.80 -15.45
C GLY A 24 11.65 -5.93 -14.29
N VAL A 25 10.99 -6.10 -13.16
CA VAL A 25 11.44 -5.48 -11.92
C VAL A 25 12.79 -6.08 -11.58
N ASP A 26 13.78 -5.22 -11.35
CA ASP A 26 15.08 -5.65 -10.84
C ASP A 26 14.87 -6.29 -9.46
N PRO A 27 15.18 -7.59 -9.27
CA PRO A 27 14.99 -8.27 -7.98
C PRO A 27 15.75 -7.60 -6.84
N SER A 28 16.83 -6.87 -7.11
CA SER A 28 17.59 -6.12 -6.09
C SER A 28 16.83 -4.90 -5.55
N LEU A 29 15.85 -4.40 -6.30
CA LEU A 29 14.96 -3.31 -5.90
C LEU A 29 13.69 -3.79 -5.20
N VAL A 30 13.46 -5.10 -5.16
CA VAL A 30 12.33 -5.71 -4.45
C VAL A 30 12.64 -5.73 -2.95
N PRO A 31 11.87 -5.03 -2.11
CA PRO A 31 12.16 -4.99 -0.69
C PRO A 31 11.95 -6.36 -0.04
N ALA A 32 12.80 -6.71 0.92
CA ALA A 32 12.63 -7.94 1.69
C ALA A 32 11.38 -7.85 2.58
N PHE A 33 10.61 -8.94 2.66
CA PHE A 33 9.40 -8.98 3.48
C PHE A 33 9.69 -8.72 4.96
N GLY A 34 10.83 -9.19 5.47
CA GLY A 34 11.20 -9.01 6.88
C GLY A 34 10.30 -9.76 7.87
N VAL A 35 9.49 -10.70 7.39
CA VAL A 35 8.67 -11.63 8.18
C VAL A 35 8.91 -13.04 7.62
N THR A 36 9.10 -14.02 8.49
CA THR A 36 9.26 -15.42 8.09
C THR A 36 7.88 -16.05 7.85
N PRO A 37 7.61 -16.63 6.67
CA PRO A 37 6.35 -17.30 6.40
C PRO A 37 6.12 -18.49 7.33
N GLY A 38 4.84 -18.75 7.64
CA GLY A 38 4.42 -20.02 8.23
C GLY A 38 4.78 -20.22 9.70
N ILE A 39 5.21 -19.19 10.44
CA ILE A 39 5.42 -19.30 11.89
C ILE A 39 4.06 -19.49 12.57
N PRO A 40 3.76 -20.64 13.20
CA PRO A 40 2.45 -20.87 13.82
C PRO A 40 2.24 -19.97 15.05
N ASP A 41 0.99 -19.59 15.31
CA ASP A 41 0.61 -18.89 16.53
C ASP A 41 0.84 -19.76 17.79
N PRO A 42 1.65 -19.30 18.77
CA PRO A 42 1.87 -20.00 20.03
C PRO A 42 0.59 -20.24 20.84
N ALA A 43 -0.47 -19.43 20.63
CA ALA A 43 -1.77 -19.61 21.26
C ALA A 43 -2.64 -20.70 20.60
N GLY A 44 -2.14 -21.34 19.52
CA GLY A 44 -2.77 -22.49 18.89
C GLY A 44 -3.88 -22.15 17.88
N SER A 45 -3.93 -20.92 17.36
CA SER A 45 -4.85 -20.60 16.26
C SER A 45 -4.39 -21.22 14.92
N ALA A 46 -5.30 -21.28 13.93
CA ALA A 46 -4.98 -21.72 12.57
C ALA A 46 -4.25 -20.63 11.74
N SER A 47 -3.84 -19.53 12.38
CA SER A 47 -3.14 -18.41 11.77
C SER A 47 -1.64 -18.48 12.06
N CYS A 48 -0.89 -17.68 11.31
CA CYS A 48 0.54 -17.55 11.49
C CYS A 48 0.89 -16.17 12.07
N VAL A 49 2.06 -16.09 12.70
CA VAL A 49 2.56 -14.88 13.35
C VAL A 49 3.25 -14.02 12.28
N GLY A 50 2.66 -12.87 12.01
CA GLY A 50 3.22 -11.82 11.17
C GLY A 50 4.07 -10.83 11.98
N ILE A 51 4.26 -9.64 11.43
CA ILE A 51 5.02 -8.61 12.14
C ILE A 51 4.33 -8.24 13.46
N ASN A 52 5.13 -8.04 14.52
CA ASN A 52 4.67 -7.61 15.84
C ASN A 52 3.54 -8.48 16.42
N ASN A 53 3.62 -9.79 16.19
CA ASN A 53 2.65 -10.79 16.64
C ASN A 53 1.24 -10.65 16.06
N ILE A 54 1.07 -9.93 14.95
CA ILE A 54 -0.22 -9.83 14.27
C ILE A 54 -0.51 -11.15 13.56
N LEU A 55 -1.69 -11.72 13.78
CA LEU A 55 -2.11 -12.94 13.08
C LEU A 55 -2.33 -12.65 11.59
N ILE A 56 -1.69 -13.44 10.75
CA ILE A 56 -1.78 -13.39 9.30
C ILE A 56 -2.17 -14.77 8.76
N PRO A 57 -2.71 -14.86 7.52
CA PRO A 57 -2.84 -16.14 6.85
C PRO A 57 -1.48 -16.83 6.75
N CYS A 58 -1.41 -18.14 6.99
CA CYS A 58 -0.15 -18.89 6.93
C CYS A 58 0.47 -18.97 5.52
N THR A 59 -0.31 -18.65 4.49
CA THR A 59 0.17 -18.47 3.12
C THR A 59 0.88 -17.13 2.90
N CYS A 60 0.92 -16.28 3.93
CA CYS A 60 1.54 -14.97 3.90
C CYS A 60 2.79 -14.90 4.81
N PRO A 61 3.85 -14.17 4.38
CA PRO A 61 4.01 -13.64 3.03
C PRO A 61 4.15 -14.76 1.98
N PRO A 62 3.81 -14.50 0.71
CA PRO A 62 3.99 -15.48 -0.36
C PRO A 62 5.48 -15.76 -0.58
N SER A 63 5.83 -16.71 -1.45
CA SER A 63 7.23 -16.84 -1.87
C SER A 63 7.71 -15.56 -2.57
N VAL A 64 8.99 -15.19 -2.37
CA VAL A 64 9.60 -14.04 -3.06
C VAL A 64 9.49 -14.19 -4.57
N ALA A 65 9.60 -15.41 -5.10
CA ALA A 65 9.44 -15.69 -6.53
C ALA A 65 8.02 -15.39 -7.04
N SER A 66 6.98 -15.90 -6.36
CA SER A 66 5.59 -15.63 -6.71
C SER A 66 5.25 -14.14 -6.60
N PHE A 67 5.75 -13.48 -5.55
CA PHE A 67 5.54 -12.05 -5.37
C PHE A 67 6.22 -11.22 -6.45
N THR A 68 7.49 -11.50 -6.75
CA THR A 68 8.25 -10.79 -7.78
C THR A 68 7.64 -10.99 -9.16
N ALA A 69 7.06 -12.17 -9.43
CA ALA A 69 6.32 -12.43 -10.66
C ALA A 69 5.05 -11.56 -10.74
N SER A 70 4.25 -11.50 -9.68
CA SER A 70 3.07 -10.62 -9.61
C SER A 70 3.45 -9.15 -9.73
N LEU A 71 4.46 -8.70 -8.98
CA LEU A 71 4.97 -7.33 -9.01
C LEU A 71 5.47 -6.96 -10.42
N SER A 72 6.26 -7.83 -11.06
CA SER A 72 6.73 -7.61 -12.43
C SER A 72 5.58 -7.53 -13.44
N THR A 73 4.52 -8.31 -13.21
CA THR A 73 3.33 -8.30 -14.07
C THR A 73 2.56 -6.99 -13.91
N ASN A 74 2.36 -6.55 -12.67
CA ASN A 74 1.74 -5.27 -12.34
C ASN A 74 2.52 -4.09 -12.95
N VAL A 75 3.83 -4.06 -12.74
CA VAL A 75 4.70 -2.99 -13.27
C VAL A 75 4.74 -2.99 -14.79
N ALA A 76 4.75 -4.16 -15.43
CA ALA A 76 4.69 -4.24 -16.89
C ALA A 76 3.34 -3.77 -17.45
N ALA A 77 2.24 -3.98 -16.72
CA ALA A 77 0.91 -3.47 -17.06
C ALA A 77 0.75 -1.97 -16.71
N GLY A 78 1.62 -1.42 -15.85
CA GLY A 78 1.49 -0.09 -15.26
C GLY A 78 0.42 0.03 -14.18
N HIS A 79 -0.27 -1.07 -13.86
CA HIS A 79 -1.35 -1.18 -12.88
C HIS A 79 -1.40 -2.60 -12.30
N ASP A 80 -2.08 -2.77 -11.17
CA ASP A 80 -2.31 -4.08 -10.59
C ASP A 80 -3.28 -4.88 -11.49
N VAL A 81 -2.83 -6.03 -12.01
CA VAL A 81 -3.64 -6.79 -12.98
C VAL A 81 -4.89 -7.41 -12.38
N ASN A 82 -4.91 -7.58 -11.06
CA ASN A 82 -6.06 -8.08 -10.31
C ASN A 82 -6.92 -6.95 -9.74
N ASN A 83 -6.43 -5.71 -9.80
CA ASN A 83 -7.14 -4.49 -9.42
C ASN A 83 -6.72 -3.29 -10.31
N PRO A 84 -7.22 -3.21 -11.55
CA PRO A 84 -6.71 -2.25 -12.54
C PRO A 84 -6.85 -0.77 -12.17
N GLY A 85 -7.66 -0.44 -11.17
CA GLY A 85 -7.76 0.92 -10.61
C GLY A 85 -6.55 1.33 -9.75
N VAL A 86 -5.65 0.41 -9.42
CA VAL A 86 -4.45 0.65 -8.62
C VAL A 86 -3.24 0.68 -9.54
N LEU A 87 -2.52 1.80 -9.58
CA LEU A 87 -1.31 1.92 -10.38
C LEU A 87 -0.14 1.13 -9.78
N ALA A 88 0.77 0.70 -10.63
CA ALA A 88 1.98 -0.03 -10.24
C ALA A 88 3.26 0.69 -10.70
N PRO A 89 3.51 1.93 -10.23
CA PRO A 89 4.76 2.62 -10.53
C PRO A 89 5.94 1.89 -9.88
N PHE A 90 7.06 1.81 -10.58
CA PHE A 90 8.28 1.19 -10.02
C PHE A 90 9.51 1.95 -10.48
N PRO A 91 9.78 3.12 -9.86
CA PRO A 91 10.94 3.93 -10.21
C PRO A 91 12.23 3.17 -9.86
N THR A 92 13.30 3.42 -10.61
CA THR A 92 14.57 2.68 -10.50
C THR A 92 15.67 3.47 -9.81
N ASP A 93 15.48 4.76 -9.55
CA ASP A 93 16.48 5.57 -8.84
C ASP A 93 16.49 5.27 -7.33
N SER A 94 17.53 5.76 -6.67
CA SER A 94 17.81 5.49 -5.26
C SER A 94 17.22 6.51 -4.29
N SER A 95 16.44 7.50 -4.76
CA SER A 95 15.86 8.50 -3.85
C SER A 95 14.94 7.85 -2.83
N ALA A 96 14.81 8.48 -1.65
CA ALA A 96 13.87 8.03 -0.62
C ALA A 96 12.43 7.99 -1.15
N ALA A 97 12.06 8.97 -1.98
CA ALA A 97 10.76 9.00 -2.67
C ALA A 97 10.57 7.75 -3.55
N SER A 98 11.54 7.41 -4.39
CA SER A 98 11.44 6.22 -5.25
C SER A 98 11.44 4.91 -4.47
N GLN A 99 12.18 4.83 -3.36
CA GLN A 99 12.10 3.69 -2.43
C GLN A 99 10.71 3.56 -1.79
N ILE A 100 10.11 4.66 -1.35
CA ILE A 100 8.74 4.69 -0.81
C ILE A 100 7.74 4.23 -1.86
N VAL A 101 7.84 4.71 -3.10
CA VAL A 101 6.95 4.30 -4.18
C VAL A 101 7.06 2.80 -4.45
N ARG A 102 8.29 2.25 -4.51
CA ARG A 102 8.49 0.80 -4.66
C ARG A 102 7.87 0.00 -3.51
N LEU A 103 8.02 0.47 -2.28
CA LEU A 103 7.43 -0.17 -1.10
C LEU A 103 5.89 -0.10 -1.14
N GLN A 104 5.31 1.03 -1.53
CA GLN A 104 3.86 1.19 -1.68
C GLN A 104 3.31 0.27 -2.78
N THR A 105 3.96 0.21 -3.94
CA THR A 105 3.59 -0.72 -5.01
C THR A 105 3.76 -2.18 -4.59
N SER A 106 4.73 -2.46 -3.72
CA SER A 106 4.91 -3.78 -3.12
C SER A 106 3.76 -4.12 -2.15
N VAL A 107 3.31 -3.15 -1.35
CA VAL A 107 2.14 -3.29 -0.47
C VAL A 107 0.85 -3.51 -1.26
N THR A 108 0.60 -2.72 -2.31
CA THR A 108 -0.60 -2.89 -3.13
C THR A 108 -0.58 -4.21 -3.90
N THR A 109 0.58 -4.63 -4.42
CA THR A 109 0.73 -5.94 -5.05
C THR A 109 0.41 -7.08 -4.08
N LEU A 110 0.88 -7.01 -2.82
CA LEU A 110 0.54 -8.00 -1.79
C LEU A 110 -0.95 -8.07 -1.52
N GLN A 111 -1.60 -6.92 -1.38
CA GLN A 111 -3.03 -6.82 -1.05
C GLN A 111 -3.95 -7.29 -2.18
N ASN A 112 -3.47 -7.34 -3.43
CA ASN A 112 -4.26 -7.71 -4.59
C ASN A 112 -3.80 -9.03 -5.27
N LEU A 113 -3.00 -9.86 -4.59
CA LEU A 113 -2.41 -11.08 -5.17
C LEU A 113 -3.43 -12.04 -5.83
N PHE A 114 -4.65 -12.10 -5.29
CA PHE A 114 -5.68 -13.06 -5.71
C PHE A 114 -6.99 -12.38 -6.12
N GLY A 115 -6.98 -11.06 -6.33
CA GLY A 115 -8.16 -10.27 -6.62
C GLY A 115 -8.13 -8.93 -5.91
N ALA A 116 -9.02 -8.01 -6.26
CA ALA A 116 -9.05 -6.69 -5.67
C ALA A 116 -9.28 -6.74 -4.14
N GLY A 117 -8.26 -6.34 -3.38
CA GLY A 117 -8.24 -6.42 -1.91
C GLY A 117 -8.14 -7.84 -1.34
N VAL A 118 -7.94 -8.85 -2.18
CA VAL A 118 -7.80 -10.25 -1.78
C VAL A 118 -6.33 -10.65 -1.94
N GLY A 119 -5.62 -10.73 -0.84
CA GLY A 119 -4.19 -11.00 -0.83
C GLY A 119 -3.63 -11.06 0.58
N CYS A 120 -2.33 -10.80 0.69
CA CYS A 120 -1.67 -10.73 1.98
C CYS A 120 -1.84 -9.34 2.61
N PRO A 121 -2.25 -9.27 3.89
CA PRO A 121 -2.33 -7.99 4.59
C PRO A 121 -0.91 -7.40 4.72
N ALA A 122 -0.82 -6.07 4.84
CA ALA A 122 0.47 -5.38 4.94
C ALA A 122 1.30 -5.85 6.16
N SER A 123 0.64 -6.31 7.23
CA SER A 123 1.24 -6.93 8.42
C SER A 123 1.99 -8.25 8.14
N SER A 124 1.85 -8.81 6.94
CA SER A 124 2.66 -9.94 6.49
C SER A 124 4.09 -9.52 6.09
N THR A 125 4.40 -8.23 6.17
CA THR A 125 5.70 -7.66 5.82
C THR A 125 6.07 -6.48 6.71
N THR A 126 7.31 -6.03 6.58
CA THR A 126 7.88 -4.82 7.19
C THR A 126 7.70 -3.57 6.33
N PHE A 127 7.00 -3.65 5.19
CA PHE A 127 7.01 -2.56 4.20
C PHE A 127 6.49 -1.23 4.74
N LEU A 128 5.43 -1.24 5.57
CA LEU A 128 4.92 -0.02 6.20
C LEU A 128 5.92 0.62 7.17
N ALA A 129 6.65 -0.21 7.94
CA ALA A 129 7.70 0.28 8.82
C ALA A 129 8.89 0.85 8.03
N GLN A 130 9.26 0.22 6.91
CA GLN A 130 10.31 0.71 6.01
C GLN A 130 9.91 2.05 5.36
N ILE A 131 8.64 2.20 4.94
CA ILE A 131 8.09 3.47 4.45
C ILE A 131 8.22 4.55 5.52
N ALA A 132 7.77 4.27 6.75
CA ALA A 132 7.86 5.21 7.85
C ALA A 132 9.31 5.62 8.15
N ALA A 133 10.25 4.67 8.13
CA ALA A 133 11.67 4.94 8.32
C ALA A 133 12.21 5.90 7.25
N LEU A 134 11.95 5.63 5.97
CA LEU A 134 12.38 6.48 4.86
C LEU A 134 11.75 7.88 4.91
N GLN A 135 10.49 7.99 5.33
CA GLN A 135 9.78 9.27 5.50
C GLN A 135 10.33 10.11 6.64
N SER A 136 10.79 9.47 7.72
CA SER A 136 11.39 10.16 8.87
C SER A 136 12.84 10.63 8.62
N GLY A 137 13.44 10.29 7.47
CA GLY A 137 14.85 10.56 7.21
C GLY A 137 15.82 9.74 8.06
N ALA A 138 15.32 8.77 8.83
CA ALA A 138 16.15 7.75 9.45
C ALA A 138 16.76 6.93 8.31
N ALA A 139 18.10 6.87 8.24
CA ALA A 139 18.78 6.04 7.25
C ALA A 139 18.21 4.61 7.28
N PRO A 140 17.90 4.00 6.12
CA PRO A 140 17.35 2.64 6.11
C PRO A 140 18.30 1.73 6.88
N PRO A 141 17.80 0.94 7.85
CA PRO A 141 18.67 0.09 8.63
C PRO A 141 19.38 -0.89 7.67
N PRO A 142 20.72 -1.05 7.77
CA PRO A 142 21.39 -2.12 7.05
C PRO A 142 20.75 -3.47 7.42
N PRO A 143 20.77 -4.49 6.53
CA PRO A 143 20.24 -5.81 6.83
C PRO A 143 20.75 -6.29 8.19
N ALA A 144 19.84 -6.51 9.14
CA ALA A 144 20.20 -6.77 10.52
C ALA A 144 20.93 -8.13 10.64
N PRO A 145 22.13 -8.18 11.25
CA PRO A 145 22.70 -9.41 11.78
C PRO A 145 21.80 -9.98 12.88
N ALA A 146 21.84 -11.31 13.06
CA ALA A 146 20.99 -12.02 14.04
C ALA A 146 21.08 -11.39 15.46
N PRO A 147 19.96 -11.22 16.19
CA PRO A 147 19.94 -10.43 17.42
C PRO A 147 20.71 -11.09 18.58
N ALA A 148 21.55 -10.30 19.25
CA ALA A 148 21.94 -10.55 20.63
C ALA A 148 20.91 -9.92 21.61
N PRO A 149 20.75 -10.43 22.84
CA PRO A 149 19.69 -9.99 23.77
C PRO A 149 19.89 -8.53 24.24
N ALA A 150 18.83 -7.72 24.19
CA ALA A 150 18.86 -6.30 24.56
C ALA A 150 18.28 -6.03 25.99
N PRO A 151 18.85 -5.07 26.75
CA PRO A 151 18.37 -4.65 28.08
C PRO A 151 17.08 -3.82 28.07
N ALA A 152 16.46 -3.67 29.26
CA ALA A 152 15.14 -3.07 29.47
C ALA A 152 15.05 -1.53 29.20
N PRO A 153 13.96 -1.01 28.59
CA PRO A 153 13.82 0.42 28.26
C PRO A 153 13.34 1.31 29.42
N ALA A 154 13.76 2.58 29.39
CA ALA A 154 13.31 3.66 30.28
C ALA A 154 12.03 4.37 29.76
N PRO A 155 11.26 5.09 30.62
CA PRO A 155 9.94 5.63 30.27
C PRO A 155 9.98 6.88 29.38
N ALA A 156 9.04 6.96 28.43
CA ALA A 156 8.89 8.07 27.47
C ALA A 156 7.95 9.20 27.98
N PRO A 157 8.14 10.46 27.54
CA PRO A 157 7.27 11.60 27.89
C PRO A 157 5.91 11.58 27.17
N ALA A 158 4.88 12.17 27.79
CA ALA A 158 3.50 12.21 27.29
C ALA A 158 3.26 13.30 26.21
N PRO A 159 2.52 13.01 25.11
CA PRO A 159 2.12 14.01 24.11
C PRO A 159 0.88 14.83 24.50
N ALA A 160 0.82 16.06 24.00
CA ALA A 160 -0.27 17.02 24.18
C ALA A 160 -1.42 16.81 23.18
N ALA A 161 -2.66 17.01 23.65
CA ALA A 161 -3.88 16.94 22.86
C ALA A 161 -3.98 18.12 21.87
N GLY A 162 -3.97 17.82 20.57
CA GLY A 162 -4.36 18.73 19.50
C GLY A 162 -5.45 18.08 18.65
N SER A 163 -6.64 18.67 18.58
CA SER A 163 -7.70 18.28 17.66
C SER A 163 -7.19 18.41 16.22
N ILE A 164 -7.35 17.35 15.42
CA ILE A 164 -6.99 17.38 14.01
C ILE A 164 -7.94 18.34 13.27
N ASP A 165 -7.43 19.12 12.32
CA ASP A 165 -8.29 19.92 11.44
C ASP A 165 -9.12 18.98 10.54
N ALA A 166 -10.44 18.95 10.76
CA ALA A 166 -11.37 18.10 10.02
C ALA A 166 -11.33 18.34 8.50
N SER A 167 -10.89 19.52 8.03
CA SER A 167 -10.74 19.82 6.60
C SER A 167 -9.60 19.04 5.94
N LEU A 168 -8.64 18.55 6.73
CA LEU A 168 -7.52 17.73 6.26
C LEU A 168 -7.86 16.24 6.19
N ILE A 169 -9.04 15.84 6.70
CA ILE A 169 -9.51 14.46 6.66
C ILE A 169 -10.09 14.19 5.27
N PRO A 170 -9.55 13.21 4.51
CA PRO A 170 -10.07 12.93 3.18
C PRO A 170 -11.49 12.35 3.25
N ALA A 171 -12.34 12.74 2.30
CA ALA A 171 -13.68 12.15 2.19
C ALA A 171 -13.58 10.70 1.69
N PHE A 172 -14.41 9.81 2.26
CA PHE A 172 -14.43 8.39 1.87
C PHE A 172 -14.80 8.15 0.41
N GLY A 173 -15.59 9.03 -0.20
CA GLY A 173 -16.01 8.90 -1.60
C GLY A 173 -16.89 7.68 -1.90
N VAL A 174 -17.32 6.92 -0.88
CA VAL A 174 -18.22 5.76 -0.96
C VAL A 174 -19.29 5.92 0.12
N THR A 175 -20.54 5.63 -0.22
CA THR A 175 -21.66 5.64 0.74
C THR A 175 -21.79 4.28 1.40
N ALA A 176 -21.79 4.24 2.73
CA ALA A 176 -21.95 3.00 3.49
C ALA A 176 -23.33 2.36 3.27
N GLY A 177 -23.37 1.03 3.36
CA GLY A 177 -24.63 0.27 3.36
C GLY A 177 -25.31 0.09 2.00
N ILE A 178 -24.69 0.48 0.89
CA ILE A 178 -25.23 0.21 -0.45
C ILE A 178 -25.13 -1.29 -0.73
N LYS A 179 -26.26 -1.98 -0.71
CA LYS A 179 -26.32 -3.43 -0.94
C LYS A 179 -25.97 -3.79 -2.39
N ASP A 180 -25.35 -4.95 -2.55
CA ASP A 180 -25.12 -5.55 -3.85
C ASP A 180 -26.44 -5.86 -4.59
N PRO A 181 -26.66 -5.32 -5.80
CA PRO A 181 -27.84 -5.62 -6.61
C PRO A 181 -27.98 -7.11 -6.96
N ALA A 182 -26.87 -7.87 -6.95
CA ALA A 182 -26.89 -9.32 -7.18
C ALA A 182 -27.35 -10.13 -5.96
N GLY A 183 -27.69 -9.46 -4.84
CA GLY A 183 -28.29 -10.09 -3.67
C GLY A 183 -27.32 -10.72 -2.68
N SER A 184 -26.02 -10.39 -2.74
CA SER A 184 -25.08 -10.83 -1.71
C SER A 184 -25.34 -10.15 -0.36
N ALA A 185 -24.88 -10.77 0.74
CA ALA A 185 -24.91 -10.17 2.08
C ALA A 185 -23.86 -9.05 2.26
N SER A 186 -23.10 -8.72 1.21
CA SER A 186 -22.06 -7.70 1.20
C SER A 186 -22.58 -6.39 0.61
N CYS A 187 -21.85 -5.31 0.87
CA CYS A 187 -22.12 -4.01 0.30
C CYS A 187 -21.16 -3.70 -0.84
N VAL A 188 -21.55 -2.79 -1.72
CA VAL A 188 -20.78 -2.38 -2.89
C VAL A 188 -19.84 -1.25 -2.49
N GLY A 189 -18.54 -1.53 -2.53
CA GLY A 189 -17.47 -0.55 -2.40
C GLY A 189 -17.11 0.07 -3.74
N ILE A 190 -15.93 0.69 -3.80
CA ILE A 190 -15.44 1.30 -5.03
C ILE A 190 -15.23 0.23 -6.11
N ASN A 191 -15.49 0.59 -7.38
CA ASN A 191 -15.33 -0.31 -8.53
C ASN A 191 -16.08 -1.66 -8.41
N ASN A 192 -17.24 -1.66 -7.76
CA ASN A 192 -18.07 -2.85 -7.51
C ASN A 192 -17.39 -3.94 -6.66
N ILE A 193 -16.35 -3.59 -5.90
CA ILE A 193 -15.70 -4.54 -4.98
C ILE A 193 -16.62 -4.75 -3.78
N LEU A 194 -16.89 -6.02 -3.42
CA LEU A 194 -17.68 -6.33 -2.24
C LEU A 194 -16.91 -5.99 -0.97
N ILE A 195 -17.58 -5.27 -0.07
CA ILE A 195 -17.05 -4.84 1.23
C ILE A 195 -18.04 -5.22 2.34
N PRO A 196 -17.58 -5.30 3.60
CA PRO A 196 -18.49 -5.40 4.74
C PRO A 196 -19.47 -4.22 4.75
N CYS A 197 -20.75 -4.46 5.03
CA CYS A 197 -21.75 -3.38 5.05
C CYS A 197 -21.58 -2.35 6.15
N THR A 198 -20.75 -2.65 7.15
CA THR A 198 -20.30 -1.70 8.17
C THR A 198 -19.21 -0.75 7.65
N CYS A 199 -18.79 -0.91 6.40
CA CYS A 199 -17.75 -0.12 5.76
C CYS A 199 -18.33 0.74 4.61
N PRO A 200 -17.86 2.00 4.45
CA PRO A 200 -16.99 2.72 5.39
C PRO A 200 -17.67 2.96 6.76
N PRO A 201 -16.90 3.19 7.84
CA PRO A 201 -17.46 3.58 9.13
C PRO A 201 -18.18 4.92 9.03
N SER A 202 -18.86 5.34 10.10
CA SER A 202 -19.32 6.75 10.18
C SER A 202 -18.11 7.69 10.20
N VAL A 203 -18.25 8.86 9.58
CA VAL A 203 -17.18 9.89 9.60
C VAL A 203 -16.78 10.22 11.04
N ALA A 204 -17.76 10.32 11.96
CA ALA A 204 -17.48 10.58 13.37
C ALA A 204 -16.62 9.49 14.02
N ALA A 205 -16.94 8.20 13.80
CA ALA A 205 -16.16 7.09 14.36
C ALA A 205 -14.74 7.05 13.78
N PHE A 206 -14.60 7.31 12.49
CA PHE A 206 -13.30 7.37 11.84
C PHE A 206 -12.47 8.56 12.31
N THR A 207 -13.05 9.76 12.38
CA THR A 207 -12.37 10.96 12.89
C THR A 207 -11.92 10.75 14.33
N GLN A 208 -12.77 10.18 15.18
CA GLN A 208 -12.40 9.87 16.56
C GLN A 208 -11.21 8.90 16.64
N SER A 209 -11.21 7.86 15.80
CA SER A 209 -10.08 6.92 15.72
C SER A 209 -8.81 7.61 15.21
N LEU A 210 -8.91 8.42 14.16
CA LEU A 210 -7.80 9.15 13.58
C LEU A 210 -7.20 10.15 14.59
N GLU A 211 -8.04 10.90 15.31
CA GLU A 211 -7.62 11.80 16.39
C GLU A 211 -6.90 11.06 17.50
N ALA A 212 -7.43 9.92 17.94
CA ALA A 212 -6.77 9.08 18.93
C ALA A 212 -5.41 8.60 18.42
N ASN A 213 -5.33 8.15 17.17
CA ASN A 213 -4.09 7.68 16.56
C ASN A 213 -3.03 8.79 16.53
N VAL A 214 -3.38 9.97 16.03
CA VAL A 214 -2.45 11.10 15.91
C VAL A 214 -2.04 11.62 17.29
N ALA A 215 -2.95 11.69 18.25
CA ALA A 215 -2.64 12.10 19.61
C ALA A 215 -1.65 11.15 20.31
N ASN A 216 -1.72 9.85 20.01
CA ASN A 216 -0.78 8.86 20.52
C ASN A 216 0.51 8.78 19.67
N GLY A 217 0.55 9.42 18.50
CA GLY A 217 1.62 9.30 17.51
C GLY A 217 1.67 7.95 16.80
N HIS A 218 0.71 7.06 17.07
CA HIS A 218 0.60 5.70 16.53
C HIS A 218 -0.86 5.23 16.54
N ASP A 219 -1.18 4.22 15.74
CA ASP A 219 -2.52 3.65 15.72
C ASP A 219 -2.86 2.98 17.06
N VAL A 220 -3.92 3.42 17.74
CA VAL A 220 -4.26 2.95 19.10
C VAL A 220 -4.60 1.46 19.15
N ASN A 221 -5.10 0.92 18.04
CA ASN A 221 -5.43 -0.49 17.88
C ASN A 221 -4.30 -1.28 17.20
N ASN A 222 -3.26 -0.59 16.74
CA ASN A 222 -2.04 -1.18 16.19
C ASN A 222 -0.81 -0.28 16.46
N PRO A 223 -0.29 -0.25 17.70
CA PRO A 223 0.75 0.72 18.11
C PRO A 223 2.07 0.66 17.35
N SER A 224 2.26 -0.38 16.54
CA SER A 224 3.40 -0.54 15.65
C SER A 224 3.34 0.32 14.38
N ILE A 225 2.18 0.90 14.09
CA ILE A 225 1.98 1.78 12.94
C ILE A 225 1.99 3.22 13.43
N ALA A 226 2.97 4.01 12.98
CA ALA A 226 2.99 5.43 13.28
C ALA A 226 1.78 6.13 12.64
N ALA A 227 1.28 7.17 13.32
CA ALA A 227 0.16 7.96 12.83
C ALA A 227 0.56 9.44 12.65
N PRO A 228 1.55 9.74 11.78
CA PRO A 228 1.90 11.11 11.47
C PRO A 228 0.74 11.80 10.74
N PHE A 229 0.46 13.05 11.11
CA PHE A 229 -0.58 13.85 10.46
C PHE A 229 -0.09 15.29 10.25
N PRO A 230 0.82 15.51 9.29
CA PRO A 230 1.33 16.84 9.01
C PRO A 230 0.20 17.76 8.56
N THR A 231 0.30 19.06 8.82
CA THR A 231 -0.77 20.03 8.54
C THR A 231 -0.51 20.88 7.29
N ASP A 232 0.70 20.83 6.72
CA ASP A 232 1.01 21.61 5.53
C ASP A 232 0.38 21.02 4.26
N SER A 233 0.36 21.81 3.20
CA SER A 233 -0.27 21.47 1.94
C SER A 233 0.65 20.78 0.94
N SER A 234 1.88 20.42 1.31
CA SER A 234 2.78 19.72 0.38
C SER A 234 2.18 18.37 -0.05
N ILE A 235 2.50 17.94 -1.28
CA ILE A 235 2.07 16.62 -1.77
C ILE A 235 2.55 15.51 -0.85
N ASN A 236 3.77 15.63 -0.30
CA ASN A 236 4.30 14.67 0.67
C ASN A 236 3.42 14.61 1.94
N SER A 237 3.03 15.75 2.49
CA SER A 237 2.15 15.80 3.66
C SER A 237 0.74 15.29 3.37
N GLN A 238 0.22 15.55 2.16
CA GLN A 238 -1.05 14.96 1.71
C GLN A 238 -0.96 13.43 1.59
N VAL A 239 0.14 12.90 1.04
CA VAL A 239 0.40 11.45 0.97
C VAL A 239 0.46 10.84 2.36
N ILE A 240 1.19 11.46 3.29
CA ILE A 240 1.31 10.98 4.68
C ILE A 240 -0.06 10.94 5.35
N ARG A 241 -0.86 12.01 5.26
CA ARG A 241 -2.23 12.03 5.80
C ARG A 241 -3.10 10.92 5.20
N MET A 242 -2.98 10.69 3.90
CA MET A 242 -3.73 9.63 3.22
C MET A 242 -3.32 8.23 3.69
N GLN A 243 -2.02 8.00 3.90
CA GLN A 243 -1.53 6.73 4.44
C GLN A 243 -1.99 6.50 5.87
N THR A 244 -1.93 7.52 6.72
CA THR A 244 -2.45 7.47 8.09
C THR A 244 -3.96 7.25 8.11
N ALA A 245 -4.70 7.84 7.16
CA ALA A 245 -6.14 7.60 6.99
C ALA A 245 -6.43 6.14 6.58
N ILE A 246 -5.65 5.57 5.66
CA ILE A 246 -5.77 4.17 5.24
C ILE A 246 -5.45 3.21 6.40
N SER A 247 -4.36 3.45 7.13
CA SER A 247 -4.00 2.60 8.27
C SER A 247 -5.04 2.68 9.38
N THR A 248 -5.53 3.88 9.70
CA THR A 248 -6.61 4.07 10.68
C THR A 248 -7.85 3.27 10.28
N LEU A 249 -8.24 3.34 9.01
CA LEU A 249 -9.38 2.61 8.47
C LEU A 249 -9.21 1.08 8.60
N GLN A 250 -8.02 0.57 8.32
CA GLN A 250 -7.69 -0.86 8.36
C GLN A 250 -7.55 -1.43 9.77
N ASN A 251 -7.31 -0.59 10.78
CA ASN A 251 -7.11 -1.03 12.16
C ASN A 251 -8.23 -0.58 13.13
N LEU A 252 -9.39 -0.14 12.61
CA LEU A 252 -10.50 0.42 13.42
C LEU A 252 -10.94 -0.44 14.62
N ASN A 253 -10.87 -1.77 14.52
CA ASN A 253 -11.33 -2.69 15.55
C ASN A 253 -10.22 -3.66 16.00
N GLY A 254 -8.95 -3.33 15.76
CA GLY A 254 -7.80 -4.18 16.04
C GLY A 254 -6.85 -4.27 14.85
N ALA A 255 -5.66 -4.82 15.06
CA ALA A 255 -4.62 -4.92 14.04
C ALA A 255 -5.11 -5.67 12.78
N GLY A 256 -5.25 -4.95 11.66
CA GLY A 256 -5.79 -5.47 10.39
C GLY A 256 -7.28 -5.80 10.41
N VAL A 257 -7.99 -5.51 11.51
CA VAL A 257 -9.42 -5.76 11.69
C VAL A 257 -10.14 -4.42 11.57
N GLY A 258 -10.44 -4.04 10.35
CA GLY A 258 -11.10 -2.77 10.04
C GLY A 258 -11.77 -2.83 8.68
N CYS A 259 -11.96 -1.66 8.09
CA CYS A 259 -12.51 -1.58 6.75
C CYS A 259 -11.39 -1.72 5.71
N PRO A 260 -11.61 -2.51 4.64
CA PRO A 260 -10.64 -2.61 3.56
C PRO A 260 -10.53 -1.26 2.85
N ALA A 261 -9.39 -0.96 2.24
CA ALA A 261 -9.20 0.32 1.56
C ALA A 261 -10.19 0.52 0.39
N SER A 262 -10.70 -0.57 -0.21
CA SER A 262 -11.76 -0.58 -1.23
C SER A 262 -13.12 -0.06 -0.73
N SER A 263 -13.30 0.10 0.58
CA SER A 263 -14.48 0.77 1.15
C SER A 263 -14.42 2.30 1.07
N THR A 264 -13.33 2.84 0.52
CA THR A 264 -13.11 4.26 0.33
C THR A 264 -12.41 4.55 -1.00
N THR A 265 -12.30 5.81 -1.35
CA THR A 265 -11.45 6.31 -2.44
C THR A 265 -10.00 6.55 -2.02
N PHE A 266 -9.60 6.23 -0.78
CA PHE A 266 -8.30 6.64 -0.26
C PHE A 266 -7.13 6.06 -1.06
N SER A 267 -7.20 4.80 -1.50
CA SER A 267 -6.15 4.22 -2.35
C SER A 267 -6.02 4.94 -3.71
N ALA A 268 -7.14 5.36 -4.30
CA ALA A 268 -7.14 6.11 -5.56
C ALA A 268 -6.63 7.54 -5.36
N GLN A 269 -7.02 8.19 -4.26
CA GLN A 269 -6.53 9.52 -3.89
C GLN A 269 -5.02 9.48 -3.58
N LEU A 270 -4.55 8.46 -2.87
CA LEU A 270 -3.12 8.23 -2.62
C LEU A 270 -2.36 8.09 -3.94
N ALA A 271 -2.86 7.26 -4.85
CA ALA A 271 -2.25 7.08 -6.17
C ALA A 271 -2.22 8.40 -6.97
N ALA A 272 -3.29 9.19 -6.94
CA ALA A 272 -3.37 10.49 -7.61
C ALA A 272 -2.39 11.53 -7.02
N LEU A 273 -2.17 11.52 -5.71
CA LEU A 273 -1.20 12.38 -5.05
C LEU A 273 0.24 11.97 -5.39
N ILE A 274 0.52 10.66 -5.41
CA ILE A 274 1.83 10.14 -5.81
C ILE A 274 2.13 10.50 -7.26
N ALA A 275 1.14 10.45 -8.16
CA ALA A 275 1.31 10.84 -9.56
C ALA A 275 1.59 12.35 -9.78
N GLN A 276 1.43 13.18 -8.74
CA GLN A 276 1.71 14.63 -8.79
C GLN A 276 3.10 14.98 -8.22
N GLN A 277 3.89 13.99 -7.77
CA GLN A 277 5.29 14.17 -7.38
C GLN A 277 6.20 14.14 -8.61
#